data_AF-A0A6J5F7N7-F1
#
_entry.id   AF-A0A6J5F7N7-F1
#
_cell.length_a   1.000
_cell.length_b   1.000
_cell.length_c   1.000
_cell.angle_alpha   90.00
_cell.angle_beta   90.00
_cell.angle_gamma   90.00
#
_symmetry.space_group_name_H-M   'P 1'
#
loop_
_entity.id
_entity.type
_entity.pdbx_description
1 polymer ?
#
loop_
_entity_poly.entity_id
_entity_poly.type
_entity_poly.pdbx_seq_one_letter_code
_entity_poly.pdbx_strand_id
1 'polypeptide(L)'
;MPFYLWTRESVARLIERKYGIKVSAWTVGRYLKAWGMSVRKPVRRACERNDASIARWLNEDDAQIAKEAKREMATIYWGDEMGLRSDHINGTSFALKGQTPVVRATGQRFGWNMISAIPNRGALNFMVFEGKFRNATFIEFLSA
;
A
#
# COMPACT_ATOMS: atom_id res chain seq x y z
N MET A 1 -17.79 -5.07 17.94
CA MET A 1 -17.75 -6.02 16.81
C MET A 1 -16.50 -5.72 16.01
N PRO A 2 -15.52 -6.64 15.91
CA PRO A 2 -14.26 -6.37 15.24
C PRO A 2 -14.36 -6.78 13.76
N PHE A 3 -15.14 -6.05 12.97
CA PHE A 3 -15.17 -6.28 11.52
C PHE A 3 -14.68 -5.03 10.82
N TYR A 4 -13.52 -5.15 10.17
CA TYR A 4 -13.00 -4.10 9.28
C TYR A 4 -13.63 -4.18 7.87
N LEU A 5 -14.43 -5.23 7.57
CA LEU A 5 -15.04 -5.48 6.27
C LEU A 5 -16.50 -5.94 6.38
N TRP A 6 -17.37 -5.41 5.54
CA TRP A 6 -18.79 -5.78 5.41
C TRP A 6 -18.97 -6.98 4.47
N THR A 7 -18.74 -8.20 4.97
CA THR A 7 -19.04 -9.45 4.26
C THR A 7 -20.50 -9.89 4.45
N ARG A 8 -20.98 -10.83 3.63
CA ARG A 8 -22.36 -11.36 3.75
C ARG A 8 -22.61 -11.99 5.12
N GLU A 9 -21.61 -12.63 5.70
CA GLU A 9 -21.63 -13.25 7.03
C GLU A 9 -21.71 -12.18 8.12
N SER A 10 -20.96 -11.09 7.98
CA SER A 10 -21.02 -9.97 8.94
C SER A 10 -22.39 -9.28 8.95
N VAL A 11 -23.00 -9.12 7.77
CA VAL A 11 -24.36 -8.58 7.62
C VAL A 11 -25.41 -9.56 8.16
N ALA A 12 -25.26 -10.86 7.92
CA ALA A 12 -26.13 -11.89 8.51
C ALA A 12 -26.12 -11.84 10.05
N ARG A 13 -24.92 -11.75 10.65
CA ARG A 13 -24.77 -11.59 12.11
C ARG A 13 -25.35 -10.28 12.62
N LEU A 14 -25.27 -9.19 11.85
CA LEU A 14 -25.91 -7.92 12.21
C LEU A 14 -27.43 -8.04 12.23
N ILE A 15 -28.03 -8.70 11.23
CA ILE A 15 -29.47 -8.92 11.13
C ILE A 15 -29.95 -9.76 12.32
N GLU A 16 -29.24 -10.85 12.63
CA GLU A 16 -29.54 -11.69 13.79
C GLU A 16 -29.46 -10.89 15.09
N ARG A 17 -28.43 -10.06 15.28
CA ARG A 17 -28.29 -9.25 16.51
C ARG A 17 -29.37 -8.18 16.64
N LYS A 18 -29.76 -7.52 15.55
CA LYS A 18 -30.73 -6.41 15.58
C LYS A 18 -32.19 -6.87 15.59
N TYR A 19 -32.48 -7.96 14.91
CA TYR A 19 -33.85 -8.40 14.64
C TYR A 19 -34.15 -9.81 15.15
N GLY A 20 -33.17 -10.54 15.68
CA GLY A 20 -33.35 -11.93 16.14
C GLY A 20 -33.53 -12.95 15.03
N ILE A 21 -33.39 -12.54 13.76
CA ILE A 21 -33.67 -13.38 12.59
C ILE A 21 -32.36 -13.97 12.05
N LYS A 22 -32.30 -15.29 11.97
CA LYS A 22 -31.21 -16.00 11.28
C LYS A 22 -31.44 -15.99 9.78
N VAL A 23 -30.53 -15.37 9.04
CA VAL A 23 -30.55 -15.31 7.57
C VAL A 23 -29.29 -15.95 7.02
N SER A 24 -29.42 -16.79 6.00
CA SER A 24 -28.26 -17.39 5.32
C SER A 24 -27.45 -16.34 4.55
N ALA A 25 -26.13 -16.54 4.44
CA ALA A 25 -25.24 -15.64 3.69
C ALA A 25 -25.66 -15.48 2.20
N TRP A 26 -26.28 -16.51 1.62
CA TRP A 26 -26.85 -16.47 0.26
C TRP A 26 -28.03 -15.50 0.15
N THR A 27 -28.97 -15.55 1.12
CA THR A 27 -30.12 -14.63 1.15
C THR A 27 -29.65 -13.20 1.40
N VAL A 28 -28.67 -13.00 2.30
CA VAL A 28 -28.04 -11.69 2.50
C VAL A 28 -27.38 -11.18 1.21
N GLY A 29 -26.70 -12.04 0.45
CA GLY A 29 -26.14 -11.67 -0.85
C GLY A 29 -27.19 -11.18 -1.85
N ARG A 30 -28.38 -11.82 -1.88
CA ARG A 30 -29.51 -11.37 -2.71
C ARG A 30 -30.06 -10.03 -2.25
N TYR A 31 -30.20 -9.80 -0.94
CA TYR A 31 -30.64 -8.51 -0.39
C TYR A 31 -29.66 -7.39 -0.71
N LEU A 32 -28.36 -7.60 -0.49
CA LEU A 32 -27.33 -6.62 -0.82
C LEU A 32 -27.38 -6.24 -2.31
N LYS A 33 -27.53 -7.23 -3.20
CA LYS A 33 -27.70 -6.98 -4.63
C LYS A 33 -28.99 -6.20 -4.94
N ALA A 34 -30.11 -6.57 -4.33
CA ALA A 34 -31.39 -5.88 -4.51
C ALA A 34 -31.36 -4.42 -3.99
N TRP A 35 -30.56 -4.15 -2.96
CA TRP A 35 -30.31 -2.80 -2.44
C TRP A 35 -29.22 -2.03 -3.22
N GLY A 36 -28.76 -2.55 -4.35
CA GLY A 36 -27.75 -1.89 -5.20
C GLY A 36 -26.32 -1.95 -4.66
N MET A 37 -26.05 -2.76 -3.64
CA MET A 37 -24.71 -2.94 -3.09
C MET A 37 -23.92 -3.98 -3.88
N SER A 38 -22.68 -3.65 -4.23
CA SER A 38 -21.74 -4.54 -4.92
C SER A 38 -20.46 -4.68 -4.12
N VAL A 39 -19.80 -5.83 -4.27
CA VAL A 39 -18.49 -6.08 -3.67
C VAL A 39 -17.48 -5.13 -4.31
N ARG A 40 -16.95 -4.20 -3.51
CA ARG A 40 -15.87 -3.30 -3.92
C ARG A 40 -14.63 -3.60 -3.10
N LYS A 41 -13.47 -3.58 -3.75
CA LYS A 41 -12.18 -3.67 -3.06
C LYS A 41 -12.02 -2.38 -2.23
N PRO A 42 -11.91 -2.47 -0.89
CA PRO A 42 -11.72 -1.28 -0.08
C PRO A 42 -10.35 -0.68 -0.40
N VAL A 43 -10.30 0.65 -0.49
CA VAL A 43 -9.03 1.37 -0.53
C VAL A 43 -8.45 1.34 0.87
N ARG A 44 -7.25 0.76 1.02
CA ARG A 44 -6.53 0.81 2.30
C ARG A 44 -5.98 2.22 2.47
N ARG A 45 -6.33 2.86 3.57
CA ARG A 45 -5.71 4.11 4.04
C ARG A 45 -5.10 3.80 5.41
N ALA A 46 -3.93 4.35 5.71
CA ALA A 46 -3.32 4.24 7.03
C ALA A 46 -4.25 4.88 8.07
N CYS A 47 -4.36 4.27 9.25
CA CYS A 47 -5.19 4.82 10.34
C CYS A 47 -4.62 6.13 10.88
N GLU A 48 -3.29 6.26 10.82
CA GLU A 48 -2.50 7.41 11.25
C GLU A 48 -2.57 8.58 10.25
N ARG A 49 -3.25 8.40 9.11
CA ARG A 49 -3.38 9.42 8.07
C ARG A 49 -4.15 10.63 8.60
N ASN A 50 -3.50 11.79 8.66
CA ASN A 50 -4.14 13.06 8.98
C ASN A 50 -4.44 13.84 7.70
N ASP A 51 -5.69 13.81 7.25
CA ASP A 51 -6.11 14.49 6.03
C ASP A 51 -5.94 16.03 6.11
N ALA A 52 -6.06 16.62 7.30
CA ALA A 52 -5.84 18.06 7.48
C ALA A 52 -4.35 18.43 7.31
N SER A 53 -3.43 17.62 7.86
CA SER A 53 -2.00 17.81 7.65
C SER A 53 -1.60 17.64 6.19
N ILE A 54 -2.19 16.67 5.48
CA ILE A 54 -1.95 16.48 4.04
C ILE A 54 -2.45 17.70 3.26
N ALA A 55 -3.67 18.17 3.54
CA ALA A 55 -4.22 19.34 2.86
C ALA A 55 -3.40 20.60 3.12
N ARG A 56 -2.93 20.80 4.35
CA ARG A 56 -2.04 21.91 4.69
C ARG A 56 -0.74 21.83 3.90
N TRP A 57 -0.07 20.68 3.92
CA TRP A 57 1.21 20.49 3.23
C TRP A 57 1.09 20.74 1.72
N LEU A 58 0.03 20.24 1.08
CA LEU A 58 -0.20 20.46 -0.34
C LEU A 58 -0.50 21.92 -0.71
N ASN A 59 -1.19 22.68 0.16
CA ASN A 59 -1.60 24.05 -0.15
C ASN A 59 -0.57 25.10 0.29
N GLU A 60 0.15 24.84 1.38
CA GLU A 60 1.09 25.78 2.00
C GLU A 60 2.54 25.36 1.73
N ASP A 61 2.95 24.21 2.26
CA ASP A 61 4.36 23.81 2.31
C ASP A 61 4.92 23.54 0.91
N ASP A 62 4.21 22.76 0.07
CA ASP A 62 4.64 22.48 -1.31
C ASP A 62 4.76 23.76 -2.14
N ALA A 63 3.79 24.68 -1.99
CA ALA A 63 3.81 25.97 -2.68
C ALA A 63 4.98 26.84 -2.22
N GLN A 64 5.35 26.79 -0.93
CA GLN A 64 6.51 27.50 -0.42
C GLN A 64 7.82 26.90 -0.94
N ILE A 65 7.99 25.57 -0.87
CA ILE A 65 9.16 24.85 -1.36
C ILE A 65 9.36 25.12 -2.86
N ALA A 66 8.28 25.10 -3.65
CA ALA A 66 8.33 25.41 -5.08
C ALA A 66 8.79 26.85 -5.36
N LYS A 67 8.35 27.83 -4.56
CA LYS A 67 8.78 29.24 -4.68
C LYS A 67 10.25 29.41 -4.34
N GLU A 68 10.70 28.80 -3.25
CA GLU A 68 12.10 28.85 -2.81
C GLU A 68 13.02 28.18 -3.84
N ALA A 69 12.66 26.99 -4.31
CA ALA A 69 13.42 26.30 -5.35
C ALA A 69 13.51 27.13 -6.65
N LYS A 70 12.42 27.81 -7.03
CA LYS A 70 12.43 28.70 -8.20
C LYS A 70 13.36 29.91 -8.00
N ARG A 71 13.35 30.51 -6.81
CA ARG A 71 14.23 31.65 -6.46
C ARG A 71 15.71 31.26 -6.53
N GLU A 72 16.03 30.04 -6.08
CA GLU A 72 17.41 29.54 -5.99
C GLU A 72 17.86 28.80 -7.26
N MET A 73 16.99 28.73 -8.29
CA MET A 73 17.19 27.93 -9.49
C MET A 73 17.51 26.46 -9.17
N ALA A 74 17.01 25.96 -8.05
CA ALA A 74 17.23 24.61 -7.56
C ALA A 74 16.25 23.63 -8.20
N THR A 75 16.68 22.37 -8.29
CA THR A 75 15.83 21.25 -8.71
C THR A 75 15.33 20.50 -7.48
N ILE A 76 14.02 20.33 -7.36
CA ILE A 76 13.42 19.52 -6.29
C ILE A 76 13.54 18.05 -6.68
N TYR A 77 14.06 17.25 -5.76
CA TYR A 77 14.12 15.80 -5.85
C TYR A 77 13.16 15.18 -4.84
N TRP A 78 12.32 14.26 -5.30
CA TRP A 78 11.44 13.45 -4.46
C TRP A 78 12.11 12.10 -4.22
N GLY A 79 12.52 11.86 -2.98
CA GLY A 79 13.26 10.67 -2.59
C GLY A 79 12.45 9.68 -1.76
N ASP A 80 12.68 8.38 -1.97
CA ASP A 80 12.10 7.31 -1.15
C ASP A 80 13.04 6.10 -1.04
N GLU A 81 12.90 5.36 0.07
CA GLU A 81 13.61 4.10 0.34
C GLU A 81 12.65 2.91 0.21
N MET A 82 13.08 1.89 -0.54
CA MET A 82 12.34 0.65 -0.69
C MET A 82 13.23 -0.58 -0.47
N GLY A 83 12.68 -1.56 0.24
CA GLY A 83 13.28 -2.89 0.34
C GLY A 83 13.03 -3.72 -0.91
N LEU A 84 14.10 -4.18 -1.55
CA LEU A 84 14.08 -5.11 -2.67
C LEU A 84 14.23 -6.54 -2.18
N ARG A 85 13.24 -7.36 -2.51
CA ARG A 85 13.24 -8.79 -2.18
C ARG A 85 13.51 -9.61 -3.42
N SER A 86 14.31 -10.67 -3.28
CA SER A 86 14.63 -11.62 -4.34
C SER A 86 13.44 -12.52 -4.71
N ASP A 87 12.44 -12.67 -3.83
CA ASP A 87 11.28 -13.54 -4.03
C ASP A 87 10.04 -12.79 -4.55
N HIS A 88 9.33 -13.43 -5.49
CA HIS A 88 8.03 -12.95 -5.95
C HIS A 88 6.97 -13.21 -4.88
N ILE A 89 6.35 -12.15 -4.37
CA ILE A 89 5.47 -12.21 -3.19
C ILE A 89 4.10 -12.84 -3.50
N ASN A 90 3.68 -12.88 -4.78
CA ASN A 90 2.36 -13.37 -5.18
C ASN A 90 2.39 -14.18 -6.49
N GLY A 91 2.51 -15.50 -6.42
CA GLY A 91 2.33 -16.37 -7.59
C GLY A 91 0.98 -17.08 -7.56
N THR A 92 0.22 -17.04 -8.66
CA THR A 92 -0.84 -18.02 -8.92
C THR A 92 -0.30 -19.10 -9.86
N SER A 93 -0.44 -20.36 -9.48
CA SER A 93 -0.10 -21.50 -10.33
C SER A 93 -1.35 -22.35 -10.56
N PHE A 94 -1.50 -22.88 -11.78
CA PHE A 94 -2.56 -23.83 -12.10
C PHE A 94 -2.24 -25.17 -11.43
N ALA A 95 -3.21 -25.70 -10.70
CA ALA A 95 -3.15 -27.04 -10.11
C ALA A 95 -4.52 -27.72 -10.22
N LEU A 96 -4.51 -29.05 -10.19
CA LEU A 96 -5.74 -29.83 -10.21
C LEU A 96 -6.58 -29.50 -8.97
N LYS A 97 -7.91 -29.48 -9.14
CA LYS A 97 -8.85 -29.18 -8.07
C LYS A 97 -8.66 -30.17 -6.92
N GLY A 98 -8.30 -29.66 -5.74
CA GLY A 98 -8.01 -30.46 -4.54
C GLY A 98 -6.53 -30.84 -4.35
N GLN A 99 -5.64 -30.45 -5.27
CA GLN A 99 -4.20 -30.63 -5.13
C GLN A 99 -3.53 -29.27 -4.91
N THR A 100 -3.07 -29.02 -3.69
CA THR A 100 -2.30 -27.81 -3.38
C THR A 100 -0.88 -27.98 -3.92
N PRO A 101 -0.42 -27.15 -4.87
CA PRO A 101 0.93 -27.24 -5.39
C PRO A 101 1.94 -26.85 -4.29
N VAL A 102 2.95 -27.68 -4.09
CA VAL A 102 4.05 -27.41 -3.14
C VAL A 102 5.21 -26.78 -3.88
N VAL A 103 5.45 -25.50 -3.62
CA VAL A 103 6.65 -24.80 -4.11
C VAL A 103 7.72 -24.84 -3.02
N ARG A 104 8.89 -25.40 -3.32
CA ARG A 104 10.05 -25.34 -2.43
C ARG A 104 10.70 -23.97 -2.58
N ALA A 105 10.58 -23.13 -1.57
CA ALA A 105 11.28 -21.86 -1.49
C ALA A 105 12.53 -21.99 -0.61
N THR A 106 13.65 -21.41 -1.05
CA THR A 106 14.88 -21.34 -0.25
C THR A 106 14.70 -20.34 0.90
N GLY A 107 15.10 -20.72 2.13
CA GLY A 107 15.05 -19.84 3.30
C GLY A 107 16.18 -18.80 3.37
N GLN A 108 17.20 -18.93 2.51
CA GLN A 108 18.26 -17.94 2.35
C GLN A 108 17.73 -16.73 1.59
N ARG A 109 17.39 -15.69 2.35
CA ARG A 109 16.86 -14.44 1.83
C ARG A 109 18.02 -13.46 1.70
N PHE A 110 18.35 -13.06 0.48
CA PHE A 110 19.21 -11.90 0.24
C PHE A 110 18.27 -10.72 -0.02
N GLY A 111 18.26 -9.76 0.91
CA GLY A 111 17.48 -8.54 0.82
C GLY A 111 18.41 -7.40 0.48
N TRP A 112 18.13 -6.74 -0.64
CA TRP A 112 18.79 -5.49 -0.98
C TRP A 112 17.84 -4.35 -0.63
N ASN A 113 18.37 -3.18 -0.34
CA ASN A 113 17.57 -1.97 -0.23
C ASN A 113 17.95 -1.04 -1.37
N MET A 114 17.04 -0.14 -1.69
CA MET A 114 17.22 0.84 -2.74
C MET A 114 16.76 2.20 -2.22
N ILE A 115 17.57 3.23 -2.48
CA ILE A 115 17.14 4.62 -2.41
C ILE A 115 16.98 5.14 -3.83
N SER A 116 15.91 5.88 -4.09
CA SER A 116 15.69 6.54 -5.37
C SER A 116 15.27 7.98 -5.17
N ALA A 117 15.63 8.85 -6.10
CA ALA A 117 15.21 10.24 -6.15
C ALA A 117 14.84 10.64 -7.59
N ILE A 118 13.67 11.26 -7.73
CA ILE A 118 13.11 11.66 -9.03
C ILE A 118 12.77 13.16 -8.97
N PRO A 119 13.28 14.00 -9.89
CA PRO A 119 12.83 15.36 -10.03
C PRO A 119 11.62 15.45 -10.97
N ASN A 120 10.91 16.59 -10.95
CA ASN A 120 9.76 16.84 -11.81
C ASN A 120 10.07 16.78 -13.33
N ARG A 121 11.36 16.77 -13.70
CA ARG A 121 11.84 16.64 -15.08
C ARG A 121 12.09 15.19 -15.53
N GLY A 122 11.84 14.21 -14.67
CA GLY A 122 11.84 12.79 -15.03
C GLY A 122 13.20 12.09 -15.04
N ALA A 123 14.26 12.71 -14.52
CA ALA A 123 15.50 11.99 -14.24
C ALA A 123 15.27 10.95 -13.12
N LEU A 124 16.07 9.89 -13.08
CA LEU A 124 16.00 8.90 -12.01
C LEU A 124 17.41 8.65 -11.49
N ASN A 125 17.65 9.08 -10.25
CA ASN A 125 18.85 8.72 -9.51
C ASN A 125 18.48 7.60 -8.55
N PHE A 126 19.21 6.50 -8.57
CA PHE A 126 18.97 5.41 -7.63
C PHE A 126 20.26 4.72 -7.25
N MET A 127 20.30 4.19 -6.04
CA MET A 127 21.41 3.40 -5.54
C MET A 127 20.86 2.17 -4.82
N VAL A 128 21.45 1.03 -5.15
CA VAL A 128 21.11 -0.28 -4.57
C VAL A 128 22.23 -0.66 -3.61
N PHE A 129 21.87 -1.00 -2.37
CA PHE A 129 22.83 -1.29 -1.31
C PHE A 129 22.37 -2.46 -0.45
N GLU A 130 23.33 -3.12 0.21
CA GLU A 130 23.06 -4.20 1.14
C GLU A 130 23.01 -3.69 2.59
N GLY A 131 22.10 -4.23 3.40
CA GLY A 131 21.96 -3.86 4.80
C GLY A 131 21.04 -2.66 5.03
N LYS A 132 21.09 -2.06 6.22
CA LYS A 132 20.15 -1.01 6.64
C LYS A 132 20.54 0.35 6.06
N PHE A 133 19.55 1.15 5.69
CA PHE A 133 19.77 2.55 5.36
C PHE A 133 20.32 3.31 6.56
N ARG A 134 21.45 4.00 6.34
CA ARG A 134 22.18 4.78 7.34
C ARG A 134 22.63 6.09 6.72
N ASN A 135 22.96 7.07 7.57
CA ASN A 135 23.43 8.37 7.12
C ASN A 135 24.62 8.29 6.16
N ALA A 136 25.55 7.35 6.38
CA ALA A 136 26.69 7.13 5.47
C ALA A 136 26.23 6.76 4.04
N THR A 137 25.27 5.84 3.93
CA THR A 137 24.65 5.43 2.65
C THR A 137 23.92 6.58 1.98
N PHE A 138 23.27 7.46 2.77
CA PHE A 138 22.62 8.64 2.21
C PHE A 138 23.62 9.66 1.66
N ILE A 139 24.73 9.91 2.38
CA ILE A 139 25.80 10.80 1.92
C ILE A 139 26.44 10.25 0.64
N GLU A 140 26.70 8.95 0.58
CA GLU A 140 27.18 8.28 -0.62
C GLU A 140 26.22 8.48 -1.80
N PHE A 141 24.91 8.28 -1.60
CA PHE A 141 23.90 8.53 -2.62
C PHE A 141 23.87 9.98 -3.12
N LEU A 142 24.07 10.96 -2.23
CA LEU A 142 24.12 12.38 -2.61
C LEU A 142 25.42 12.77 -3.33
N SER A 143 26.46 11.93 -3.23
CA SER A 143 27.78 12.19 -3.81
C SER A 143 28.00 11.47 -5.15
N ALA A 144 27.08 10.58 -5.53
CA ALA A 144 27.05 9.85 -6.79
C ALA A 144 26.48 10.69 -7.93
#